data_AF-A0A7G6TTE5-F1
#
_entry.id   AF-A0A7G6TTE5-F1
#
_cell.length_a   1.000
_cell.length_b   1.000
_cell.length_c   1.000
_cell.angle_alpha   90.00
_cell.angle_beta   90.00
_cell.angle_gamma   90.00
#
_symmetry.space_group_name_H-M   'P 1'
#
loop_
_entity.id
_entity.type
_entity.pdbx_description
1 polymer ?
#
loop_
_entity_poly.entity_id
_entity_poly.type
_entity_poly.pdbx_seq_one_letter_code
_entity_poly.pdbx_strand_id
1 'polypeptide(L)'
;MEYQRALIPSKLGTGWFYAEGSCGDLSSYQSAFVFSLDGSTKQKIKAEGLRFFDDVQSRYFGGTWRETPFPNEGVLFNMVCAAQRSWAFPKDISAALKQPGSYFLSPTNNNPRNLIVLPDLGYVVFVASDR
;
A
#
# COMPACT_ATOMS: atom_id res chain seq x y z
N MET A 1 6.05 -15.07 2.79
CA MET A 1 6.69 -13.77 2.50
C MET A 1 6.96 -13.60 1.00
N GLU A 2 7.62 -14.55 0.33
CA GLU A 2 7.89 -14.46 -1.12
C GLU A 2 6.60 -14.30 -1.94
N TYR A 3 5.54 -15.01 -1.57
CA TYR A 3 4.24 -14.88 -2.23
C TYR A 3 3.64 -13.48 -2.11
N GLN A 4 3.59 -12.89 -0.90
CA GLN A 4 3.06 -11.54 -0.72
C GLN A 4 3.90 -10.49 -1.44
N ARG A 5 5.23 -10.64 -1.42
CA ARG A 5 6.16 -9.76 -2.14
C ARG A 5 5.97 -9.84 -3.65
N ALA A 6 5.69 -11.03 -4.20
CA ALA A 6 5.44 -11.23 -5.62
C ALA A 6 4.15 -10.55 -6.12
N LEU A 7 3.26 -10.13 -5.21
CA LEU A 7 2.08 -9.33 -5.56
C LEU A 7 2.46 -7.88 -5.92
N ILE A 8 3.58 -7.38 -5.40
CA ILE A 8 4.06 -6.02 -5.65
C ILE A 8 4.70 -5.96 -7.04
N PRO A 9 4.30 -4.99 -7.88
CA PRO A 9 4.98 -4.73 -9.16
C PRO A 9 6.49 -4.65 -9.00
N SER A 10 7.24 -5.38 -9.81
CA SER A 10 8.71 -5.45 -9.71
C SER A 10 9.41 -4.10 -9.85
N LYS A 11 8.78 -3.12 -10.55
CA LYS A 11 9.28 -1.74 -10.67
C LYS A 11 9.26 -1.00 -9.33
N LEU A 12 8.39 -1.39 -8.40
CA LEU A 12 8.43 -0.96 -7.01
C LEU A 12 9.41 -1.85 -6.25
N GLY A 13 10.70 -1.59 -6.43
CA GLY A 13 11.72 -2.38 -5.76
C GLY A 13 11.58 -2.29 -4.24
N THR A 14 11.60 -3.45 -3.58
CA THR A 14 11.33 -3.59 -2.15
C THR A 14 12.59 -3.97 -1.37
N GLY A 15 12.73 -3.42 -0.18
CA GLY A 15 13.83 -3.67 0.75
C GLY A 15 13.62 -4.88 1.66
N TRP A 16 14.30 -4.88 2.82
CA TRP A 16 14.34 -5.99 3.77
C TRP A 16 13.17 -5.99 4.77
N PHE A 17 12.59 -4.83 5.07
CA PHE A 17 11.55 -4.71 6.09
C PHE A 17 10.19 -5.17 5.57
N TYR A 18 9.47 -5.90 6.43
CA TYR A 18 8.10 -6.37 6.22
C TYR A 18 7.32 -6.31 7.53
N ALA A 19 6.08 -5.84 7.46
CA ALA A 19 5.11 -5.97 8.54
C ALA A 19 3.74 -6.35 7.97
N GLU A 20 3.03 -7.17 8.71
CA GLU A 20 1.66 -7.56 8.40
C GLU A 20 0.80 -7.34 9.64
N GLY A 21 -0.43 -6.91 9.43
CA GLY A 21 -1.46 -6.97 10.44
C GLY A 21 -2.80 -7.26 9.78
N SER A 22 -3.62 -8.05 10.47
CA SER A 22 -4.95 -8.39 10.02
C SER A 22 -5.94 -8.43 11.17
N CYS A 23 -7.20 -8.22 10.82
CA CYS A 23 -8.35 -8.42 11.68
C CYS A 23 -9.41 -9.14 10.87
N GLY A 24 -10.15 -10.02 11.51
CA GLY A 24 -11.28 -10.67 10.90
C GLY A 24 -12.15 -11.37 11.91
N ASP A 25 -13.36 -11.66 11.47
CA ASP A 25 -14.28 -12.60 12.09
C ASP A 25 -14.56 -13.75 11.10
N LEU A 26 -15.50 -14.63 11.41
CA LEU A 26 -15.87 -15.76 10.53
C LEU A 26 -16.40 -15.31 9.15
N SER A 27 -16.73 -14.03 8.96
CA SER A 27 -17.44 -13.51 7.77
C SER A 27 -16.70 -12.41 7.02
N SER A 28 -15.55 -11.93 7.53
CA SER A 28 -14.77 -10.90 6.88
C SER A 28 -13.32 -10.94 7.31
N TYR A 29 -12.40 -10.76 6.36
CA TYR A 29 -10.97 -10.71 6.62
C TYR A 29 -10.38 -9.43 6.03
N GLN A 30 -9.81 -8.59 6.90
CA GLN A 30 -9.13 -7.36 6.56
C GLN A 30 -7.65 -7.51 6.86
N SER A 31 -6.80 -7.22 5.88
CA SER A 31 -5.35 -7.32 6.03
C SER A 31 -4.63 -6.16 5.39
N ALA A 32 -3.51 -5.78 6.00
CA ALA A 32 -2.57 -4.84 5.45
C ALA A 32 -1.14 -5.38 5.58
N PHE A 33 -0.38 -5.20 4.52
CA PHE A 33 0.99 -5.65 4.36
C PHE A 33 1.85 -4.45 4.00
N VAL A 34 2.95 -4.25 4.70
CA VAL A 34 3.89 -3.16 4.50
C VAL A 34 5.22 -3.77 4.11
N PHE A 35 5.82 -3.24 3.06
CA PHE A 35 7.19 -3.54 2.66
C PHE A 35 7.96 -2.24 2.57
N SER A 36 9.22 -2.24 3.01
CA SER A 36 10.11 -1.11 2.70
C SER A 36 10.31 -1.01 1.18
N LEU A 37 10.37 0.22 0.67
CA LEU A 37 10.91 0.52 -0.65
C LEU A 37 12.43 0.51 -0.58
N ASP A 38 13.09 0.08 -1.66
CA ASP A 38 14.52 0.32 -1.79
C ASP A 38 14.81 1.83 -1.98
N GLY A 39 16.03 2.24 -1.64
CA GLY A 39 16.41 3.66 -1.68
C GLY A 39 16.36 4.27 -3.09
N SER A 40 16.66 3.50 -4.13
CA SER A 40 16.66 3.97 -5.51
C SER A 40 15.24 4.20 -6.04
N THR A 41 14.32 3.29 -5.71
CA THR A 41 12.89 3.37 -6.02
C THR A 41 12.28 4.59 -5.32
N LYS A 42 12.59 4.79 -4.03
CA LYS A 42 12.16 5.98 -3.26
C LYS A 42 12.61 7.28 -3.93
N GLN A 43 13.87 7.39 -4.34
CA GLN A 43 14.40 8.59 -4.97
C GLN A 43 13.74 8.88 -6.33
N LYS A 44 13.53 7.84 -7.15
CA LYS A 44 12.85 7.98 -8.45
C LYS A 44 11.41 8.45 -8.30
N ILE A 45 10.64 7.84 -7.38
CA ILE A 45 9.25 8.27 -7.11
C ILE A 45 9.22 9.74 -6.68
N LYS A 46 10.12 10.16 -5.80
CA LYS A 46 10.19 11.57 -5.35
C LYS A 46 10.54 12.54 -6.47
N ALA A 47 11.39 12.13 -7.41
CA ALA A 47 11.81 12.98 -8.53
C ALA A 47 10.74 13.07 -9.64
N GLU A 48 10.08 11.95 -9.94
CA GLU A 48 9.17 11.84 -11.09
C GLU A 48 7.70 12.06 -10.71
N GLY A 49 7.34 11.83 -9.44
CA GLY A 49 5.97 11.89 -8.94
C GLY A 49 5.07 10.85 -9.60
N LEU A 50 3.86 11.26 -9.99
CA LEU A 50 2.90 10.37 -10.67
C LEU A 50 3.44 9.73 -11.95
N ARG A 51 4.35 10.41 -12.68
CA ARG A 51 4.92 9.89 -13.94
C ARG A 51 5.74 8.61 -13.75
N PHE A 52 6.27 8.37 -12.54
CA PHE A 52 6.95 7.11 -12.23
C PHE A 52 6.06 5.90 -12.48
N PHE A 53 4.75 6.07 -12.32
CA PHE A 53 3.77 5.00 -12.30
C PHE A 53 3.11 4.71 -13.66
N ASP A 54 3.41 5.49 -14.71
CA ASP A 54 2.77 5.36 -16.04
C ASP A 54 2.98 3.98 -16.67
N ASP A 55 4.06 3.30 -16.33
CA ASP A 55 4.46 1.96 -16.78
C ASP A 55 4.51 0.93 -15.63
N VAL A 56 4.04 1.28 -14.42
CA VAL A 56 3.95 0.33 -13.30
C VAL A 56 2.73 -0.55 -13.50
N GLN A 57 2.97 -1.74 -14.06
CA GLN A 57 1.94 -2.75 -14.27
C GLN A 57 1.80 -3.70 -13.08
N SER A 58 0.56 -3.98 -12.68
CA SER A 58 0.24 -5.02 -11.70
C SER A 58 -0.75 -6.02 -12.28
N ARG A 59 -0.53 -7.30 -12.00
CA ARG A 59 -1.49 -8.37 -12.30
C ARG A 59 -2.60 -8.48 -11.24
N TYR A 60 -2.36 -7.94 -10.04
CA TYR A 60 -3.21 -8.14 -8.86
C TYR A 60 -3.96 -6.88 -8.44
N PHE A 61 -3.47 -5.72 -8.88
CA PHE A 61 -4.02 -4.41 -8.58
C PHE A 61 -4.47 -3.78 -9.89
N GLY A 62 -5.73 -3.35 -9.94
CA GLY A 62 -6.30 -2.66 -11.09
C GLY A 62 -6.70 -1.26 -10.70
N GLY A 63 -6.58 -0.31 -11.63
CA GLY A 63 -6.97 1.08 -11.37
C GLY A 63 -6.08 2.10 -12.06
N THR A 64 -6.26 3.34 -11.63
CA THR A 64 -5.44 4.48 -12.06
C THR A 64 -4.66 5.00 -10.87
N TRP A 65 -3.37 5.26 -11.05
CA TRP A 65 -2.55 5.89 -10.02
C TRP A 65 -3.03 7.31 -9.73
N ARG A 66 -3.14 7.64 -8.46
CA ARG A 66 -3.56 8.94 -7.94
C ARG A 66 -2.67 9.34 -6.78
N GLU A 67 -2.54 10.64 -6.58
CA GLU A 67 -1.89 11.18 -5.39
C GLU A 67 -2.92 11.33 -4.27
N THR A 68 -2.46 11.16 -3.03
CA THR A 68 -3.23 11.47 -1.83
C THR A 68 -3.63 12.96 -1.78
N PRO A 69 -4.73 13.32 -1.08
CA PRO A 69 -5.41 12.59 -0.02
C PRO A 69 -6.21 11.36 -0.50
N PHE A 70 -6.17 10.30 0.30
CA PHE A 70 -6.89 9.05 0.01
C PHE A 70 -8.38 9.19 0.36
N PRO A 71 -9.33 9.01 -0.58
CA PRO A 71 -10.74 9.31 -0.33
C PRO A 71 -11.53 8.17 0.34
N ASN A 72 -10.93 6.98 0.50
CA ASN A 72 -11.65 5.77 0.92
C ASN A 72 -11.32 5.36 2.37
N GLU A 73 -12.34 5.45 3.23
CA GLU A 73 -12.27 5.14 4.67
C GLU A 73 -12.04 3.65 4.97
N GLY A 74 -12.44 2.73 4.09
CA GLY A 74 -12.24 1.29 4.28
C GLY A 74 -10.76 0.88 4.25
N VAL A 75 -9.96 1.54 3.41
CA VAL A 75 -8.51 1.31 3.40
C VAL A 75 -7.86 1.86 4.67
N LEU A 76 -8.33 3.01 5.16
CA LEU A 76 -7.89 3.56 6.44
C LEU A 76 -8.23 2.61 7.60
N PHE A 77 -9.41 1.99 7.57
CA PHE A 77 -9.80 0.97 8.55
C PHE A 77 -8.83 -0.22 8.58
N ASN A 78 -8.46 -0.77 7.42
CA ASN A 78 -7.52 -1.90 7.33
C ASN A 78 -6.16 -1.57 7.94
N MET A 79 -5.67 -0.35 7.73
CA MET A 79 -4.41 0.12 8.31
C MET A 79 -4.48 0.32 9.81
N VAL A 80 -5.56 0.92 10.31
CA VAL A 80 -5.78 1.08 11.76
C VAL A 80 -5.83 -0.27 12.44
N CYS A 81 -6.57 -1.21 11.86
CA CYS A 81 -6.64 -2.58 12.33
C CYS A 81 -5.27 -3.27 12.36
N ALA A 82 -4.50 -3.18 11.27
CA ALA A 82 -3.18 -3.77 11.21
C ALA A 82 -2.23 -3.17 12.27
N ALA A 83 -2.26 -1.85 12.46
CA ALA A 83 -1.50 -1.15 13.48
C ALA A 83 -1.87 -1.54 14.92
N GLN A 84 -3.12 -1.94 15.17
CA GLN A 84 -3.57 -2.43 16.47
C GLN A 84 -3.15 -3.88 16.74
N ARG A 85 -3.03 -4.69 15.68
CA ARG A 85 -2.77 -6.14 15.78
C ARG A 85 -1.30 -6.52 15.57
N SER A 86 -0.48 -5.58 15.11
CA SER A 86 0.93 -5.82 14.83
C SER A 86 1.78 -4.67 15.36
N TRP A 87 2.61 -4.98 16.36
CA TRP A 87 3.49 -4.00 17.01
C TRP A 87 4.54 -3.42 16.05
N ALA A 88 4.90 -4.16 15.01
CA ALA A 88 5.87 -3.76 13.99
C ALA A 88 5.25 -2.94 12.86
N PHE A 89 3.91 -2.81 12.81
CA PHE A 89 3.24 -2.09 11.74
C PHE A 89 3.38 -0.57 11.92
N PRO A 90 3.82 0.18 10.89
CA PRO A 90 4.04 1.62 11.02
C PRO A 90 2.73 2.38 11.27
N LYS A 91 2.71 3.18 12.35
CA LYS A 91 1.50 3.91 12.82
C LYS A 91 1.27 5.24 12.10
N ASP A 92 2.29 5.71 11.39
CA ASP A 92 2.34 6.98 10.66
C ASP A 92 1.67 6.91 9.27
N ILE A 93 1.42 5.71 8.73
CA ILE A 93 0.81 5.52 7.40
C ILE A 93 -0.54 6.24 7.30
N SER A 94 -1.43 6.10 8.30
CA SER A 94 -2.75 6.74 8.27
C SER A 94 -2.69 8.27 8.26
N ALA A 95 -1.66 8.87 8.85
CA ALA A 95 -1.45 10.31 8.80
C ALA A 95 -0.94 10.74 7.42
N ALA A 96 0.01 10.00 6.85
CA ALA A 96 0.56 10.28 5.53
C ALA A 96 -0.50 10.22 4.42
N LEU A 97 -1.49 9.33 4.53
CA LEU A 97 -2.57 9.25 3.53
C LEU A 97 -3.56 10.41 3.53
N LYS A 98 -3.54 11.25 4.58
CA LYS A 98 -4.40 12.44 4.70
C LYS A 98 -3.76 13.68 4.09
N GLN A 99 -2.52 13.57 3.61
CA GLN A 99 -1.73 14.68 3.06
C GLN A 99 -1.22 14.30 1.65
N PRO A 100 -0.97 15.27 0.75
CA PRO A 100 -0.29 15.01 -0.52
C PRO A 100 1.11 14.40 -0.35
N GLY A 101 1.66 13.79 -1.41
CA GLY A 101 3.00 13.18 -1.41
C GLY A 101 3.04 11.66 -1.29
N SER A 102 1.88 10.99 -1.18
CA SER A 102 1.76 9.53 -1.33
C SER A 102 0.93 9.17 -2.54
N TYR A 103 1.12 7.98 -3.07
CA TYR A 103 0.46 7.54 -4.30
C TYR A 103 -0.33 6.27 -4.04
N PHE A 104 -1.43 6.10 -4.75
CA PHE A 104 -2.23 4.90 -4.64
C PHE A 104 -2.87 4.52 -5.96
N LEU A 105 -3.07 3.23 -6.14
CA LEU A 105 -3.85 2.72 -7.25
C LEU A 105 -5.33 2.79 -6.84
N SER A 106 -6.08 3.73 -7.44
CA SER A 106 -7.50 3.89 -7.16
C SER A 106 -8.25 2.64 -7.64
N PRO A 107 -8.88 1.87 -6.74
CA PRO A 107 -9.47 0.58 -7.08
C PRO A 107 -10.64 0.79 -8.05
N THR A 108 -10.81 -0.16 -8.97
CA THR A 108 -12.04 -0.25 -9.77
C THR A 108 -13.15 -0.89 -8.92
N ASN A 109 -14.43 -0.66 -9.28
CA ASN A 109 -15.60 -1.08 -8.48
C ASN A 109 -15.66 -2.57 -8.10
N ASN A 110 -14.86 -3.43 -8.73
CA ASN A 110 -14.84 -4.88 -8.51
C ASN A 110 -13.54 -5.41 -7.87
N ASN A 111 -12.61 -4.54 -7.43
CA ASN A 111 -11.36 -4.99 -6.82
C ASN A 111 -11.20 -4.45 -5.39
N PRO A 112 -11.40 -5.29 -4.34
CA PRO A 112 -11.26 -4.87 -2.95
C PRO A 112 -9.79 -4.72 -2.50
N ARG A 113 -8.83 -4.83 -3.42
CA ARG A 113 -7.40 -4.75 -3.15
C ARG A 113 -6.87 -3.38 -3.56
N ASN A 114 -6.05 -2.77 -2.70
CA ASN A 114 -5.40 -1.50 -3.00
C ASN A 114 -3.89 -1.63 -2.82
N LEU A 115 -3.16 -0.92 -3.67
CA LEU A 115 -1.72 -0.74 -3.57
C LEU A 115 -1.43 0.74 -3.35
N ILE A 116 -0.63 1.03 -2.33
CA ILE A 116 -0.32 2.37 -1.84
C ILE A 116 1.19 2.49 -1.71
N VAL A 117 1.75 3.64 -2.05
CA VAL A 117 3.18 3.91 -2.08
C VAL A 117 3.42 5.21 -1.33
N LEU A 118 4.16 5.14 -0.22
CA LEU A 118 4.46 6.24 0.68
C LEU A 118 5.97 6.51 0.62
N PRO A 119 6.45 7.30 -0.36
CA PRO A 119 7.88 7.49 -0.58
C PRO A 119 8.59 8.20 0.59
N ASP A 120 7.92 9.10 1.30
CA ASP A 120 8.50 9.78 2.46
C ASP A 120 8.80 8.80 3.60
N LEU A 121 7.84 7.94 3.91
CA LEU A 121 7.99 6.88 4.88
C LEU A 121 8.84 5.70 4.36
N GLY A 122 9.03 5.62 3.04
CA GLY A 122 9.79 4.55 2.39
C GLY A 122 9.04 3.23 2.39
N TYR A 123 7.71 3.26 2.22
CA TYR A 123 6.86 2.07 2.26
C TYR A 123 6.05 1.88 0.99
N VAL A 124 5.80 0.63 0.65
CA VAL A 124 4.69 0.21 -0.20
C VAL A 124 3.76 -0.65 0.65
N VAL A 125 2.47 -0.34 0.58
CA VAL A 125 1.42 -0.92 1.40
C VAL A 125 0.39 -1.56 0.49
N PHE A 126 0.15 -2.83 0.71
CA PHE A 126 -0.92 -3.58 0.09
C PHE A 126 -2.01 -3.80 1.13
N VAL A 127 -3.25 -3.46 0.81
CA VAL A 127 -4.42 -3.82 1.63
C VAL A 127 -5.35 -4.73 0.85
N ALA A 128 -5.92 -5.70 1.54
CA ALA A 128 -6.95 -6.58 1.01
C ALA A 128 -8.10 -6.72 2.00
N SER A 129 -9.31 -6.67 1.46
CA SER A 129 -10.53 -7.12 2.09
C SER A 129 -11.00 -8.37 1.38
N ASP A 130 -11.28 -9.44 2.12
CA ASP A 130 -12.04 -10.59 1.66
C ASP A 130 -13.39 -10.63 2.39
N ARG A 131 -14.44 -11.04 1.68
CA ARG A 131 -15.83 -11.07 2.16
C ARG A 131 -16.48 -12.38 1.78
#